data_AF-A0A3S3Q8G8-F1
#
_entry.id   AF-A0A3S3Q8G8-F1
#
_cell.length_a   1.000
_cell.length_b   1.000
_cell.length_c   1.000
_cell.angle_alpha   90.00
_cell.angle_beta   90.00
_cell.angle_gamma   90.00
#
_symmetry.space_group_name_H-M   'P 1'
#
loop_
_entity.id
_entity.type
_entity.pdbx_description
1 polymer ?
#
loop_
_entity_poly.entity_id
_entity_poly.type
_entity_poly.pdbx_seq_one_letter_code
_entity_poly.pdbx_strand_id
1 'polypeptide(L)'
;MKNSQRKNPSGSETNGKTIETGIQQMQQVAEERQLGLKGDYLNLLLLLTLYFLQGIPIGLIEALPLILVNKKVPYNQQAVFSIVYWPFSLKLLWAPIVDSFYSTRFGRRKSWFVPVQYGIGFFMIALSFTIDYIIGDTSTEEKVSPQNVVLLTIAFFLLIFLTATQDIAVDGWALTMLSKRNVEYAPSCNSVGQTMGVLFGNTVFLALESADFCNRWLRSTPSDTGIVSLRSYILFWGIAYLIVTTFVMLFKHEVDYHKETGETELNIIETYKMLWKILSLRTVRWFVLILLTCKIGSAASDAVTKLKLVQYGLKRQNLGLMKLPLIPLQLILPFIVTKFSIQRPMKTFYLTYPMRLLVGIVDCFIVWGTTQAINTEDRTFSASYYVLVVLVFALQMFAVYCSSITIWAFMARVSDPLIGGTYMTLLNTVSNIGGTWVQTVALYFVDLLSFQWCPENGYFCVVKNATAVNMTLTNVTVDQARSPIVDGYYVESMICILIGIFWMLLIRNNVKWLESVPRSLWRCKK
;
A
#
# COMPACT_ATOMS: atom_id res chain seq x y z
N MET A 1 83.72 6.25 -13.73
CA MET A 1 82.70 6.15 -12.66
C MET A 1 81.53 7.03 -13.03
N LYS A 2 80.31 6.51 -12.90
CA LYS A 2 79.06 6.97 -13.53
C LYS A 2 78.48 8.24 -12.90
N ASN A 3 77.92 9.09 -13.77
CA ASN A 3 76.93 10.14 -13.50
C ASN A 3 75.72 9.61 -12.70
N SER A 4 75.18 10.44 -11.79
CA SER A 4 73.79 10.32 -11.33
C SER A 4 73.19 11.70 -11.12
N GLN A 5 72.35 12.10 -12.08
CA GLN A 5 71.50 13.28 -12.01
C GLN A 5 70.39 13.07 -10.95
N ARG A 6 70.12 14.11 -10.17
CA ARG A 6 68.93 14.23 -9.31
C ARG A 6 67.66 14.09 -10.15
N LYS A 7 66.85 13.06 -9.87
CA LYS A 7 65.42 13.02 -10.26
C LYS A 7 64.62 13.77 -9.19
N ASN A 8 63.97 14.86 -9.59
CA ASN A 8 62.88 15.47 -8.83
C ASN A 8 61.69 14.48 -8.74
N PRO A 9 60.96 14.42 -7.62
CA PRO A 9 59.76 13.59 -7.52
C PRO A 9 58.59 14.26 -8.24
N SER A 10 58.04 13.55 -9.22
CA SER A 10 56.82 13.84 -9.99
C SER A 10 55.52 13.73 -9.16
N GLY A 11 55.54 14.21 -7.91
CA GLY A 11 54.42 14.08 -6.95
C GLY A 11 53.54 15.33 -6.81
N SER A 12 53.91 16.47 -7.42
CA SER A 12 53.13 17.71 -7.32
C SER A 12 52.07 17.86 -8.40
N GLU A 13 52.30 17.34 -9.61
CA GLU A 13 51.36 17.46 -10.74
C GLU A 13 50.10 16.58 -10.59
N THR A 14 50.25 15.39 -9.99
CA THR A 14 49.11 14.47 -9.74
C THR A 14 48.19 15.01 -8.64
N ASN A 15 48.75 15.57 -7.56
CA ASN A 15 47.95 16.22 -6.50
C ASN A 15 47.28 17.51 -6.99
N GLY A 16 47.95 18.30 -7.85
CA GLY A 16 47.36 19.49 -8.46
C GLY A 16 46.15 19.18 -9.35
N LYS A 17 46.25 18.15 -10.20
CA LYS A 17 45.13 17.70 -11.07
C LYS A 17 43.93 17.17 -10.28
N THR A 18 44.14 16.45 -9.18
CA THR A 18 43.05 15.95 -8.33
C THR A 18 42.35 17.08 -7.55
N ILE A 19 43.10 18.10 -7.15
CA ILE A 19 42.55 19.29 -6.48
C ILE A 19 41.78 20.17 -7.49
N GLU A 20 42.31 20.39 -8.70
CA GLU A 20 41.60 21.11 -9.77
C GLU A 20 40.31 20.41 -10.21
N THR A 21 40.32 19.08 -10.37
CA THR A 21 39.10 18.32 -10.66
C THR A 21 38.10 18.38 -9.50
N GLY A 22 38.56 18.38 -8.25
CA GLY A 22 37.71 18.55 -7.08
C GLY A 22 37.07 19.94 -7.00
N ILE A 23 37.83 21.00 -7.32
CA ILE A 23 37.33 22.39 -7.36
C ILE A 23 36.34 22.57 -8.51
N GLN A 24 36.64 22.02 -9.70
CA GLN A 24 35.73 22.02 -10.84
C GLN A 24 34.42 21.28 -10.52
N GLN A 25 34.48 20.10 -9.89
CA GLN A 25 33.28 19.39 -9.43
C GLN A 25 32.48 20.19 -8.40
N MET A 26 33.14 20.87 -7.45
CA MET A 26 32.44 21.71 -6.47
C MET A 26 31.79 22.94 -7.10
N GLN A 27 32.45 23.57 -8.09
CA GLN A 27 31.86 24.67 -8.86
C GLN A 27 30.67 24.21 -9.70
N GLN A 28 30.78 23.05 -10.35
CA GLN A 28 29.73 22.44 -11.14
C GLN A 28 28.50 22.09 -10.27
N VAL A 29 28.72 21.52 -9.08
CA VAL A 29 27.65 21.24 -8.11
C VAL A 29 27.01 22.53 -7.56
N ALA A 30 27.79 23.62 -7.40
CA ALA A 30 27.28 24.90 -6.96
C ALA A 30 26.43 25.59 -8.04
N GLU A 31 26.86 25.57 -9.31
CA GLU A 31 26.06 26.03 -10.45
C GLU A 31 24.78 25.19 -10.62
N GLU A 32 24.88 23.86 -10.52
CA GLU A 32 23.73 22.96 -10.60
C GLU A 32 22.70 23.22 -9.50
N ARG A 33 23.15 23.57 -8.28
CA ARG A 33 22.28 24.00 -7.17
C ARG A 33 21.59 25.33 -7.44
N GLN A 34 22.24 26.29 -8.11
CA GLN A 34 21.63 27.60 -8.41
C GLN A 34 20.49 27.52 -9.43
N LEU A 35 20.51 26.53 -10.32
CA LEU A 35 19.43 26.31 -11.29
C LEU A 35 18.15 25.69 -10.66
N GLY A 36 18.24 25.09 -9.47
CA GLY A 36 17.09 24.53 -8.73
C GLY A 36 16.26 23.53 -9.55
N LEU A 37 14.95 23.76 -9.65
CA LEU A 37 14.00 22.91 -10.40
C LEU A 37 13.89 23.26 -11.90
N LYS A 38 14.59 24.31 -12.37
CA LYS A 38 14.47 24.77 -13.77
C LYS A 38 14.93 23.68 -14.74
N GLY A 39 14.02 23.23 -15.60
CA GLY A 39 14.25 22.16 -16.58
C GLY A 39 13.58 20.82 -16.23
N ASP A 40 13.19 20.60 -14.97
CA ASP A 40 12.54 19.35 -14.55
C ASP A 40 11.05 19.49 -14.21
N TYR A 41 10.48 20.71 -14.24
CA TYR A 41 9.07 20.93 -13.90
C TYR A 41 8.11 20.02 -14.68
N LEU A 42 8.32 19.86 -16.00
CA LEU A 42 7.47 19.01 -16.83
C LEU A 42 7.68 17.52 -16.53
N ASN A 43 8.90 17.11 -16.20
CA ASN A 43 9.20 15.74 -15.80
C ASN A 43 8.57 15.40 -14.45
N LEU A 44 8.65 16.31 -13.48
CA LEU A 44 8.01 16.17 -12.17
C LEU A 44 6.49 16.14 -12.28
N LEU A 45 5.89 17.01 -13.11
CA LEU A 45 4.45 17.01 -13.37
C LEU A 45 4.01 15.71 -14.05
N LEU A 46 4.80 15.22 -15.02
CA LEU A 46 4.56 13.95 -15.67
C LEU A 46 4.62 12.81 -14.66
N LEU A 47 5.67 12.71 -13.85
CA LEU A 47 5.81 11.69 -12.81
C LEU A 47 4.64 11.72 -11.82
N LEU A 48 4.27 12.91 -11.32
CA LEU A 48 3.10 13.07 -10.46
C LEU A 48 1.81 12.56 -11.14
N THR A 49 1.63 12.83 -12.42
CA THR A 49 0.46 12.35 -13.20
C THR A 49 0.47 10.84 -13.36
N LEU A 50 1.63 10.23 -13.63
CA LEU A 50 1.77 8.78 -13.79
C LEU A 50 1.52 8.04 -12.47
N TYR A 51 2.09 8.54 -11.37
CA TYR A 51 1.84 8.00 -10.04
C TYR A 51 0.40 8.23 -9.55
N PHE A 52 -0.21 9.35 -9.94
CA PHE A 52 -1.62 9.60 -9.71
C PHE A 52 -2.50 8.56 -10.41
N LEU A 53 -2.26 8.30 -11.71
CA LEU A 53 -2.99 7.26 -12.43
C LEU A 53 -2.81 5.90 -11.76
N GLN A 54 -1.58 5.53 -11.38
CA GLN A 54 -1.30 4.28 -10.67
C GLN A 54 -2.11 4.15 -9.36
N GLY A 55 -2.31 5.24 -8.63
CA GLY A 55 -3.12 5.22 -7.41
C GLY A 55 -4.60 4.92 -7.64
N ILE A 56 -5.13 5.12 -8.85
CA ILE A 56 -6.56 4.91 -9.15
C ILE A 56 -6.95 3.41 -9.04
N PRO A 57 -6.31 2.45 -9.73
CA PRO A 57 -6.58 1.03 -9.51
C PRO A 57 -6.41 0.61 -8.05
N ILE A 58 -5.41 1.15 -7.35
CA ILE A 58 -5.17 0.87 -5.92
C ILE A 58 -6.33 1.38 -5.06
N GLY A 59 -6.84 2.59 -5.31
CA GLY A 59 -7.99 3.13 -4.61
C GLY A 59 -9.27 2.32 -4.86
N LEU A 60 -9.48 1.84 -6.09
CA LEU A 60 -10.64 1.03 -6.45
C LEU A 60 -10.68 -0.30 -5.66
N ILE A 61 -9.54 -0.99 -5.54
CA ILE A 61 -9.47 -2.24 -4.77
C ILE A 61 -9.64 -2.01 -3.25
N GLU A 62 -9.39 -0.80 -2.75
CA GLU A 62 -9.70 -0.44 -1.36
C GLU A 62 -11.19 -0.12 -1.13
N ALA A 63 -11.90 0.37 -2.15
CA ALA A 63 -13.33 0.67 -2.06
C ALA A 63 -14.20 -0.59 -2.15
N LEU A 64 -13.78 -1.59 -2.93
CA LEU A 64 -14.57 -2.78 -3.21
C LEU A 64 -14.97 -3.60 -1.98
N PRO A 65 -14.11 -3.87 -0.98
CA PRO A 65 -14.52 -4.56 0.24
C PRO A 65 -15.68 -3.86 0.97
N LEU A 66 -15.69 -2.52 1.00
CA LEU A 66 -16.79 -1.76 1.61
C LEU A 66 -18.10 -1.91 0.84
N ILE A 67 -18.03 -2.06 -0.49
CA ILE A 67 -19.20 -2.36 -1.33
C ILE A 67 -19.68 -3.79 -1.10
N LEU A 68 -18.75 -4.76 -1.02
CA LEU A 68 -19.05 -6.17 -0.79
C LEU A 68 -19.69 -6.41 0.59
N VAL A 69 -19.25 -5.71 1.65
CA VAL A 69 -19.90 -5.76 2.98
C VAL A 69 -21.35 -5.32 2.90
N ASN A 70 -21.65 -4.21 2.21
CA ASN A 70 -23.03 -3.74 2.04
C ASN A 70 -23.90 -4.76 1.27
N LYS A 71 -23.32 -5.46 0.30
CA LYS A 71 -23.97 -6.57 -0.42
C LYS A 71 -24.03 -7.89 0.39
N LYS A 72 -23.73 -7.83 1.69
CA LYS A 72 -23.77 -8.96 2.63
C LYS A 72 -22.86 -10.12 2.19
N VAL A 73 -21.77 -9.84 1.49
CA VAL A 73 -20.76 -10.83 1.10
C VAL A 73 -19.94 -11.23 2.33
N PRO A 74 -19.83 -12.53 2.65
CA PRO A 74 -19.13 -13.01 3.85
C PRO A 74 -17.62 -12.68 3.82
N TYR A 75 -17.01 -12.59 4.99
CA TYR A 75 -15.60 -12.20 5.14
C TYR A 75 -14.63 -13.20 4.52
N ASN A 76 -14.97 -14.49 4.51
CA ASN A 76 -14.19 -15.53 3.84
C ASN A 76 -14.07 -15.29 2.32
N GLN A 77 -15.11 -14.75 1.67
CA GLN A 77 -15.09 -14.34 0.26
C GLN A 77 -14.28 -13.06 0.09
N GLN A 78 -14.35 -12.13 1.05
CA GLN A 78 -13.51 -10.93 1.05
C GLN A 78 -12.03 -11.26 1.25
N ALA A 79 -11.71 -12.33 1.99
CA ALA A 79 -10.36 -12.87 2.10
C ALA A 79 -9.85 -13.39 0.75
N VAL A 80 -10.71 -14.03 -0.06
CA VAL A 80 -10.36 -14.40 -1.44
C VAL A 80 -10.07 -13.14 -2.26
N PHE A 81 -10.92 -12.11 -2.15
CA PHE A 81 -10.71 -10.84 -2.84
C PHE A 81 -9.41 -10.12 -2.41
N SER A 82 -8.96 -10.25 -1.16
CA SER A 82 -7.72 -9.60 -0.70
C SER A 82 -6.44 -10.15 -1.35
N ILE A 83 -6.52 -11.27 -2.08
CA ILE A 83 -5.43 -11.78 -2.92
C ILE A 83 -5.03 -10.76 -4.01
N VAL A 84 -5.94 -9.86 -4.40
CA VAL A 84 -5.68 -8.78 -5.37
C VAL A 84 -4.49 -7.88 -4.98
N TYR A 85 -4.13 -7.77 -3.70
CA TYR A 85 -2.99 -6.95 -3.23
C TYR A 85 -1.62 -7.64 -3.42
N TRP A 86 -1.59 -8.94 -3.71
CA TRP A 86 -0.35 -9.72 -3.79
C TRP A 86 0.62 -9.28 -4.90
N PRO A 87 0.19 -8.86 -6.11
CA PRO A 87 1.14 -8.47 -7.15
C PRO A 87 2.12 -7.38 -6.72
N PHE A 88 1.68 -6.34 -5.98
CA PHE A 88 2.59 -5.33 -5.43
C PHE A 88 3.60 -5.90 -4.42
N SER A 89 3.24 -6.98 -3.75
CA SER A 89 4.11 -7.71 -2.82
C SER A 89 5.05 -8.69 -3.53
N LEU A 90 4.77 -9.05 -4.79
CA LEU A 90 5.54 -10.01 -5.57
C LEU A 90 6.32 -9.38 -6.73
N LYS A 91 6.17 -8.06 -6.97
CA LYS A 91 6.74 -7.35 -8.12
C LYS A 91 8.25 -7.56 -8.34
N LEU A 92 9.00 -7.78 -7.26
CA LEU A 92 10.42 -8.11 -7.31
C LEU A 92 10.73 -9.38 -8.14
N LEU A 93 9.78 -10.31 -8.23
CA LEU A 93 9.93 -11.55 -8.99
C LEU A 93 10.06 -11.31 -10.49
N TRP A 94 9.48 -10.25 -11.05
CA TRP A 94 9.58 -9.94 -12.49
C TRP A 94 10.23 -8.59 -12.78
N ALA A 95 10.58 -7.79 -11.77
CA ALA A 95 11.29 -6.52 -11.97
C ALA A 95 12.59 -6.66 -12.80
N PRO A 96 13.48 -7.65 -12.55
CA PRO A 96 14.67 -7.83 -13.38
C PRO A 96 14.35 -8.13 -14.86
N ILE A 97 13.22 -8.78 -15.13
CA ILE A 97 12.77 -9.10 -16.50
C ILE A 97 12.36 -7.81 -17.21
N VAL A 98 11.59 -6.95 -16.52
CA VAL A 98 11.16 -5.63 -17.02
C VAL A 98 12.38 -4.75 -17.32
N ASP A 99 13.44 -4.86 -16.52
CA ASP A 99 14.66 -4.08 -16.73
C ASP A 99 15.51 -4.55 -17.92
N SER A 100 15.48 -5.84 -18.27
CA SER A 100 16.41 -6.44 -19.25
C SER A 100 15.82 -6.63 -20.65
N PHE A 101 14.51 -6.82 -20.80
CA PHE A 101 13.90 -6.97 -22.13
C PHE A 101 13.39 -5.64 -22.64
N TYR A 102 14.00 -5.06 -23.68
CA TYR A 102 13.51 -3.82 -24.26
C TYR A 102 13.88 -3.66 -25.75
N SER A 103 13.16 -2.77 -26.43
CA SER A 103 13.45 -2.37 -27.80
C SER A 103 14.30 -1.11 -27.81
N THR A 104 15.50 -1.19 -28.39
CA THR A 104 16.41 -0.04 -28.53
C THR A 104 15.86 1.08 -29.40
N ARG A 105 14.89 0.78 -30.29
CA ARG A 105 14.24 1.79 -31.15
C ARG A 105 13.18 2.61 -30.41
N PHE A 106 12.52 2.01 -29.43
CA PHE A 106 11.40 2.63 -28.73
C PHE A 106 11.81 3.25 -27.38
N GLY A 107 12.97 2.85 -26.86
CA GLY A 107 13.48 3.25 -25.55
C GLY A 107 13.25 2.17 -24.51
N ARG A 108 14.15 2.08 -23.53
CA ARG A 108 14.15 1.01 -22.51
C ARG A 108 12.90 1.06 -21.65
N ARG A 109 12.56 2.23 -21.12
CA ARG A 109 11.43 2.43 -20.21
C ARG A 109 10.11 2.44 -20.95
N LYS A 110 10.05 3.10 -22.11
CA LYS A 110 8.86 3.11 -22.97
C LYS A 110 8.42 1.73 -23.44
N SER A 111 9.38 0.82 -23.69
CA SER A 111 9.11 -0.56 -24.12
C SER A 111 8.19 -1.33 -23.17
N TRP A 112 8.21 -1.01 -21.88
CA TRP A 112 7.31 -1.61 -20.89
C TRP A 112 6.16 -0.69 -20.50
N PHE A 113 6.47 0.57 -20.26
CA PHE A 113 5.49 1.54 -19.77
C PHE A 113 4.30 1.68 -20.73
N VAL A 114 4.53 1.91 -22.03
CA VAL A 114 3.47 2.18 -22.99
C VAL A 114 2.53 0.97 -23.19
N PRO A 115 3.04 -0.25 -23.48
CA PRO A 115 2.16 -1.42 -23.64
C PRO A 115 1.38 -1.76 -22.38
N VAL A 116 2.01 -1.68 -21.20
CA VAL A 116 1.34 -1.99 -19.93
C VAL A 116 0.26 -0.96 -19.62
N GLN A 117 0.52 0.33 -19.83
CA GLN A 117 -0.47 1.37 -19.55
C GLN A 117 -1.65 1.34 -20.53
N TYR A 118 -1.42 1.01 -21.81
CA TYR A 118 -2.49 0.67 -22.74
C TYR A 118 -3.26 -0.57 -22.29
N GLY A 119 -2.56 -1.61 -21.84
CA GLY A 119 -3.14 -2.82 -21.27
C GLY A 119 -4.09 -2.51 -20.11
N ILE A 120 -3.68 -1.63 -19.18
CA ILE A 120 -4.54 -1.15 -18.08
C ILE A 120 -5.77 -0.43 -18.63
N GLY A 121 -5.59 0.52 -19.56
CA GLY A 121 -6.70 1.27 -20.14
C GLY A 121 -7.74 0.39 -20.84
N PHE A 122 -7.30 -0.50 -21.72
CA PHE A 122 -8.18 -1.45 -22.41
C PHE A 122 -8.82 -2.44 -21.45
N PHE A 123 -8.08 -2.93 -20.45
CA PHE A 123 -8.62 -3.84 -19.45
C PHE A 123 -9.70 -3.17 -18.59
N MET A 124 -9.50 -1.92 -18.17
CA MET A 124 -10.51 -1.16 -17.44
C MET A 124 -11.75 -0.93 -18.31
N ILE A 125 -11.58 -0.55 -19.58
CA ILE A 125 -12.72 -0.41 -20.51
C ILE A 125 -13.48 -1.73 -20.64
N ALA A 126 -12.79 -2.86 -20.85
CA ALA A 126 -13.41 -4.17 -20.92
C ALA A 126 -14.15 -4.55 -19.62
N LEU A 127 -13.52 -4.31 -18.47
CA LEU A 127 -14.10 -4.54 -17.16
C LEU A 127 -15.35 -3.69 -16.93
N SER A 128 -15.40 -2.46 -17.44
CA SER A 128 -16.58 -1.60 -17.31
C SER A 128 -17.84 -2.21 -17.95
N PHE A 129 -17.70 -3.04 -18.98
CA PHE A 129 -18.84 -3.70 -19.63
C PHE A 129 -19.35 -4.93 -18.87
N THR A 130 -18.53 -5.50 -18.00
CA THR A 130 -18.85 -6.75 -17.27
C THR A 130 -19.04 -6.55 -15.77
N ILE A 131 -18.56 -5.44 -15.19
CA ILE A 131 -18.54 -5.23 -13.74
C ILE A 131 -19.94 -5.26 -13.10
N ASP A 132 -20.94 -4.71 -13.77
CA ASP A 132 -22.33 -4.71 -13.30
C ASP A 132 -22.91 -6.12 -13.30
N TYR A 133 -22.46 -7.01 -14.19
CA TYR A 133 -22.86 -8.43 -14.19
C TYR A 133 -22.17 -9.22 -13.06
N ILE A 134 -20.93 -8.88 -12.74
CA ILE A 134 -20.14 -9.56 -11.70
C ILE A 134 -20.66 -9.16 -10.32
N ILE A 135 -20.72 -7.87 -10.02
CA ILE A 135 -21.10 -7.38 -8.68
C ILE A 135 -22.62 -7.28 -8.54
N GLY A 136 -23.39 -7.26 -9.64
CA GLY A 136 -24.78 -6.79 -9.65
C GLY A 136 -24.83 -5.26 -9.54
N ASP A 137 -25.90 -4.63 -10.01
CA ASP A 137 -26.07 -3.18 -9.85
C ASP A 137 -25.94 -2.81 -8.36
N THR A 138 -25.23 -1.71 -8.06
CA THR A 138 -24.97 -1.31 -6.66
C THR A 138 -26.26 -0.84 -5.98
N SER A 139 -27.31 -0.56 -6.77
CA SER A 139 -28.65 -0.19 -6.35
C SER A 139 -29.56 -1.38 -5.99
N THR A 140 -29.25 -2.60 -6.44
CA THR A 140 -30.06 -3.79 -6.18
C THR A 140 -29.50 -4.62 -5.02
N GLU A 141 -30.37 -5.11 -4.14
CA GLU A 141 -30.02 -6.00 -3.02
C GLU A 141 -29.68 -7.45 -3.46
N GLU A 142 -29.37 -7.66 -4.74
CA GLU A 142 -28.99 -8.99 -5.23
C GLU A 142 -27.71 -9.48 -4.55
N LYS A 143 -27.80 -10.69 -3.98
CA LYS A 143 -26.66 -11.35 -3.34
C LYS A 143 -25.61 -11.67 -4.39
N VAL A 144 -24.39 -11.19 -4.17
CA VAL A 144 -23.22 -11.54 -5.00
C VAL A 144 -22.91 -13.02 -4.80
N SER A 145 -22.87 -13.78 -5.89
CA SER A 145 -22.51 -15.19 -5.82
C SER A 145 -21.02 -15.36 -5.45
N PRO A 146 -20.63 -16.44 -4.74
CA PRO A 146 -19.22 -16.78 -4.52
C PRO A 146 -18.38 -16.82 -5.79
N GLN A 147 -18.94 -17.32 -6.89
CA GLN A 147 -18.27 -17.42 -8.17
C GLN A 147 -17.95 -16.03 -8.74
N ASN A 148 -18.86 -15.09 -8.55
CA ASN A 148 -18.65 -13.71 -8.99
C ASN A 148 -17.54 -13.03 -8.18
N VAL A 149 -17.39 -13.33 -6.88
CA VAL A 149 -16.27 -12.81 -6.08
C VAL A 149 -14.93 -13.36 -6.58
N VAL A 150 -14.87 -14.65 -6.95
CA VAL A 150 -13.65 -15.23 -7.56
C VAL A 150 -13.35 -14.56 -8.91
N LEU A 151 -14.35 -14.38 -9.77
CA LEU A 151 -14.18 -13.71 -11.06
C LEU A 151 -13.71 -12.25 -10.88
N LEU A 152 -14.29 -11.53 -9.92
CA LEU A 152 -13.89 -10.18 -9.53
C LEU A 152 -12.43 -10.16 -9.06
N THR A 153 -12.05 -11.14 -8.23
CA THR A 153 -10.68 -11.30 -7.72
C THR A 153 -9.71 -11.51 -8.86
N ILE A 154 -10.00 -12.40 -9.81
CA ILE A 154 -9.14 -12.65 -10.99
C ILE A 154 -9.01 -11.38 -11.82
N ALA A 155 -10.12 -10.69 -12.10
CA ALA A 155 -10.12 -9.48 -12.90
C ALA A 155 -9.25 -8.37 -12.28
N PHE A 156 -9.46 -8.06 -11.00
CA PHE A 156 -8.67 -7.05 -10.31
C PHE A 156 -7.24 -7.50 -10.03
N PHE A 157 -6.97 -8.79 -9.83
CA PHE A 157 -5.61 -9.31 -9.72
C PHE A 157 -4.82 -9.04 -11.00
N LEU A 158 -5.41 -9.28 -12.18
CA LEU A 158 -4.77 -8.98 -13.47
C LEU A 158 -4.55 -7.48 -13.65
N LEU A 159 -5.55 -6.65 -13.31
CA LEU A 159 -5.43 -5.19 -13.35
C LEU A 159 -4.28 -4.68 -12.46
N ILE A 160 -4.17 -5.22 -11.24
CA ILE A 160 -3.13 -4.84 -10.28
C ILE A 160 -1.77 -5.42 -10.65
N PHE A 161 -1.72 -6.58 -11.29
CA PHE A 161 -0.48 -7.11 -11.86
C PHE A 161 0.07 -6.19 -12.97
N LEU A 162 -0.79 -5.69 -13.86
CA LEU A 162 -0.39 -4.68 -14.84
C LEU A 162 0.05 -3.38 -14.15
N THR A 163 -0.70 -2.92 -13.15
CA THR A 163 -0.36 -1.70 -12.39
C THR A 163 0.99 -1.84 -11.66
N ALA A 164 1.29 -3.01 -11.08
CA ALA A 164 2.58 -3.27 -10.44
C ALA A 164 3.74 -3.36 -11.45
N THR A 165 3.47 -3.80 -12.68
CA THR A 165 4.45 -3.78 -13.77
C THR A 165 4.71 -2.36 -14.27
N GLN A 166 3.66 -1.53 -14.34
CA GLN A 166 3.78 -0.10 -14.63
C GLN A 166 4.63 0.61 -13.58
N ASP A 167 4.40 0.33 -12.29
CA ASP A 167 5.15 0.89 -11.16
C ASP A 167 6.66 0.62 -11.28
N ILE A 168 7.07 -0.61 -11.61
CA ILE A 168 8.48 -0.93 -11.89
C ILE A 168 9.04 -0.05 -13.01
N ALA A 169 8.31 0.06 -14.13
CA ALA A 169 8.76 0.83 -15.27
C ALA A 169 8.85 2.33 -14.97
N VAL A 170 7.87 2.90 -14.26
CA VAL A 170 7.83 4.33 -13.90
C VAL A 170 8.88 4.66 -12.84
N ASP A 171 9.06 3.84 -11.81
CA ASP A 171 10.10 4.03 -10.79
C ASP A 171 11.51 4.00 -11.43
N GLY A 172 11.74 3.05 -12.35
CA GLY A 172 12.99 2.99 -13.11
C GLY A 172 13.16 4.18 -14.07
N TRP A 173 12.07 4.73 -14.60
CA TRP A 173 12.09 5.89 -15.48
C TRP A 173 12.31 7.20 -14.72
N ALA A 174 11.80 7.32 -13.50
CA ALA A 174 11.98 8.51 -12.67
C ALA A 174 13.45 8.83 -12.39
N LEU A 175 14.27 7.79 -12.20
CA LEU A 175 15.72 7.91 -11.97
C LEU A 175 16.48 8.45 -13.19
N THR A 176 16.00 8.20 -14.41
CA THR A 176 16.65 8.65 -15.64
C THR A 176 15.98 9.88 -16.25
N MET A 177 14.74 10.17 -15.88
CA MET A 177 13.97 11.31 -16.39
C MET A 177 14.33 12.62 -15.68
N LEU A 178 14.68 12.57 -14.39
CA LEU A 178 15.06 13.74 -13.61
C LEU A 178 16.57 14.01 -13.72
N SER A 179 16.95 15.28 -13.71
CA SER A 179 18.37 15.64 -13.57
C SER A 179 18.96 15.10 -12.26
N LYS A 180 20.25 14.72 -12.24
CA LYS A 180 20.93 14.11 -11.07
C LYS A 180 20.69 14.86 -9.76
N ARG A 181 20.61 16.19 -9.80
CA ARG A 181 20.32 17.06 -8.65
C ARG A 181 18.90 16.90 -8.08
N ASN A 182 17.92 16.53 -8.91
CA ASN A 182 16.50 16.49 -8.57
C ASN A 182 15.97 15.06 -8.47
N VAL A 183 16.79 14.03 -8.70
CA VAL A 183 16.41 12.62 -8.55
C VAL A 183 15.90 12.32 -7.14
N GLU A 184 16.33 13.07 -6.13
CA GLU A 184 15.85 12.96 -4.74
C GLU A 184 14.34 13.24 -4.57
N TYR A 185 13.71 13.95 -5.52
CA TYR A 185 12.27 14.21 -5.51
C TYR A 185 11.43 13.04 -6.06
N ALA A 186 12.03 12.07 -6.75
CA ALA A 186 11.28 10.95 -7.34
C ALA A 186 10.45 10.15 -6.30
N PRO A 187 10.99 9.77 -5.13
CA PRO A 187 10.19 9.10 -4.09
C PRO A 187 9.05 9.97 -3.55
N SER A 188 9.24 11.30 -3.49
CA SER A 188 8.20 12.23 -3.08
C SER A 188 7.07 12.32 -4.11
N CYS A 189 7.40 12.35 -5.41
CA CYS A 189 6.42 12.29 -6.49
C CYS A 189 5.61 10.98 -6.44
N ASN A 190 6.27 9.85 -6.20
CA ASN A 190 5.62 8.55 -6.03
C ASN A 190 4.61 8.60 -4.87
N SER A 191 5.06 9.00 -3.68
CA SER A 191 4.22 9.02 -2.49
C SER A 191 3.01 9.97 -2.62
N VAL A 192 3.23 11.20 -3.10
CA VAL A 192 2.15 12.20 -3.26
C VAL A 192 1.19 11.80 -4.37
N GLY A 193 1.73 11.41 -5.54
CA GLY A 193 0.92 11.01 -6.70
C GLY A 193 0.03 9.82 -6.36
N GLN A 194 0.60 8.73 -5.85
CA GLN A 194 -0.18 7.54 -5.50
C GLN A 194 -1.23 7.83 -4.42
N THR A 195 -0.89 8.61 -3.38
CA THR A 195 -1.86 8.97 -2.32
C THR A 195 -3.04 9.73 -2.90
N MET A 196 -2.79 10.69 -3.80
CA MET A 196 -3.84 11.42 -4.49
C MET A 196 -4.68 10.51 -5.40
N GLY A 197 -4.04 9.59 -6.13
CA GLY A 197 -4.75 8.60 -6.93
C GLY A 197 -5.65 7.70 -6.09
N VAL A 198 -5.14 7.17 -4.97
CA VAL A 198 -5.91 6.33 -4.03
C VAL A 198 -7.08 7.11 -3.44
N LEU A 199 -6.89 8.38 -3.10
CA LEU A 199 -7.97 9.26 -2.62
C LEU A 199 -9.10 9.34 -3.66
N PHE A 200 -8.75 9.52 -4.94
CA PHE A 200 -9.74 9.58 -6.02
C PHE A 200 -10.41 8.22 -6.26
N GLY A 201 -9.63 7.15 -6.37
CA GLY A 201 -10.14 5.79 -6.60
C GLY A 201 -10.95 5.21 -5.44
N ASN A 202 -10.78 5.71 -4.21
CA ASN A 202 -11.49 5.25 -3.02
C ASN A 202 -12.51 6.28 -2.52
N THR A 203 -12.05 7.38 -1.92
CA THR A 203 -12.92 8.30 -1.17
C THR A 203 -13.82 9.13 -2.08
N VAL A 204 -13.24 9.72 -3.13
CA VAL A 204 -14.02 10.51 -4.10
C VAL A 204 -15.00 9.60 -4.83
N PHE A 205 -14.56 8.42 -5.26
CA PHE A 205 -15.43 7.43 -5.87
C PHE A 205 -16.63 7.05 -4.97
N LEU A 206 -16.39 6.63 -3.72
CA LEU A 206 -17.47 6.26 -2.79
C LEU A 206 -18.43 7.42 -2.47
N ALA A 207 -17.93 8.65 -2.48
CA ALA A 207 -18.76 9.83 -2.29
C ALA A 207 -19.66 10.10 -3.51
N LEU A 208 -19.12 10.00 -4.73
CA LEU A 208 -19.85 10.23 -5.98
C LEU A 208 -20.84 9.12 -6.33
N GLU A 209 -20.56 7.89 -5.88
CA GLU A 209 -21.44 6.73 -6.06
C GLU A 209 -22.59 6.72 -5.06
N SER A 210 -22.45 7.37 -3.90
CA SER A 210 -23.49 7.44 -2.89
C SER A 210 -24.57 8.46 -3.21
N ALA A 211 -25.81 8.00 -3.42
CA ALA A 211 -26.98 8.86 -3.59
C ALA A 211 -27.20 9.81 -2.40
N ASP A 212 -27.02 9.33 -1.17
CA ASP A 212 -27.16 10.12 0.07
C ASP A 212 -26.15 11.26 0.15
N PHE A 213 -24.90 11.01 -0.24
CA PHE A 213 -23.89 12.06 -0.31
C PHE A 213 -24.21 13.08 -1.41
N CYS A 214 -24.52 12.59 -2.61
CA CYS A 214 -24.84 13.45 -3.75
C CYS A 214 -26.06 14.33 -3.48
N ASN A 215 -27.14 13.78 -2.92
CA ASN A 215 -28.35 14.55 -2.60
C ASN A 215 -28.14 15.58 -1.50
N ARG A 216 -27.22 15.32 -0.56
CA ARG A 216 -26.94 16.24 0.55
C ARG A 216 -25.99 17.38 0.18
N TRP A 217 -25.01 17.12 -0.69
CA TRP A 217 -23.90 18.05 -0.93
C TRP A 217 -23.72 18.52 -2.38
N LEU A 218 -24.21 17.76 -3.38
CA LEU A 218 -23.89 18.02 -4.79
C LEU A 218 -25.11 18.31 -5.67
N ARG A 219 -26.27 17.73 -5.37
CA ARG A 219 -27.49 17.86 -6.17
C ARG A 219 -28.47 18.84 -5.56
N SER A 220 -29.14 19.58 -6.43
CA SER A 220 -30.32 20.40 -6.08
C SER A 220 -31.61 19.59 -6.09
N THR A 221 -31.70 18.53 -6.90
CA THR A 221 -32.86 17.63 -6.99
C THR A 221 -32.49 16.23 -6.49
N PRO A 222 -33.21 15.67 -5.50
CA PRO A 222 -32.94 14.33 -4.98
C PRO A 222 -33.13 13.23 -6.04
N SER A 223 -32.26 12.23 -6.04
CA SER A 223 -32.38 11.02 -6.86
C SER A 223 -31.79 9.82 -6.13
N ASP A 224 -32.31 8.62 -6.42
CA ASP A 224 -32.01 7.39 -5.67
C ASP A 224 -30.65 6.76 -6.03
N THR A 225 -29.97 7.25 -7.07
CA THR A 225 -28.67 6.74 -7.51
C THR A 225 -27.55 7.77 -7.34
N GLY A 226 -26.30 7.34 -7.20
CA GLY A 226 -25.15 8.25 -7.24
C GLY A 226 -25.03 9.03 -8.55
N ILE A 227 -24.18 10.06 -8.57
CA ILE A 227 -23.86 10.78 -9.82
C ILE A 227 -23.05 9.88 -10.75
N VAL A 228 -22.20 9.02 -10.19
CA VAL A 228 -21.31 8.14 -10.95
C VAL A 228 -21.46 6.70 -10.48
N SER A 229 -21.66 5.77 -11.43
CA SER A 229 -21.66 4.32 -11.15
C SER A 229 -20.24 3.75 -11.20
N LEU A 230 -20.01 2.59 -10.57
CA LEU A 230 -18.72 1.88 -10.67
C LEU A 230 -18.31 1.65 -12.12
N ARG A 231 -19.25 1.22 -12.97
CA ARG A 231 -19.06 1.05 -14.42
C ARG A 231 -18.57 2.32 -15.10
N SER A 232 -19.28 3.43 -14.93
CA SER A 232 -18.92 4.70 -15.59
C SER A 232 -17.59 5.26 -15.07
N TYR A 233 -17.29 5.06 -13.79
CA TYR A 233 -16.03 5.46 -13.18
C TYR A 233 -14.83 4.68 -13.74
N ILE A 234 -14.94 3.34 -13.84
CA ILE A 234 -13.90 2.49 -14.44
C ILE A 234 -13.72 2.85 -15.93
N LEU A 235 -14.80 3.06 -16.67
CA LEU A 235 -14.75 3.44 -18.08
C LEU A 235 -14.01 4.78 -18.29
N PHE A 236 -14.34 5.79 -17.48
CA PHE A 236 -13.70 7.11 -17.52
C PHE A 236 -12.18 7.00 -17.34
N TRP A 237 -11.73 6.29 -16.30
CA TRP A 237 -10.30 6.12 -16.05
C TRP A 237 -9.63 5.25 -17.11
N GLY A 238 -10.30 4.23 -17.63
CA GLY A 238 -9.79 3.45 -18.76
C GLY A 238 -9.48 4.33 -19.97
N ILE A 239 -10.40 5.23 -20.33
CA ILE A 239 -10.19 6.22 -21.41
C ILE A 239 -9.06 7.20 -21.06
N ALA A 240 -9.02 7.72 -19.82
CA ALA A 240 -7.97 8.63 -19.37
C ALA A 240 -6.58 7.98 -19.46
N TYR A 241 -6.46 6.69 -19.13
CA TYR A 241 -5.26 5.89 -19.31
C TYR A 241 -4.83 5.87 -20.79
N LEU A 242 -5.74 5.58 -21.72
CA LEU A 242 -5.41 5.57 -23.16
C LEU A 242 -4.93 6.95 -23.65
N ILE A 243 -5.61 8.02 -23.23
CA ILE A 243 -5.28 9.40 -23.60
C ILE A 243 -3.88 9.74 -23.10
N VAL A 244 -3.63 9.63 -21.79
CA VAL A 244 -2.35 9.98 -21.17
C VAL A 244 -1.22 9.15 -21.76
N THR A 245 -1.43 7.84 -21.96
CA THR A 245 -0.43 6.96 -22.59
C THR A 245 -0.05 7.44 -23.99
N THR A 246 -1.04 7.81 -24.80
CA THR A 246 -0.83 8.32 -26.15
C THR A 246 -0.04 9.64 -26.15
N PHE A 247 -0.39 10.56 -25.24
CA PHE A 247 0.37 11.80 -25.07
C PHE A 247 1.83 11.53 -24.67
N VAL A 248 2.07 10.62 -23.72
CA VAL A 248 3.44 10.29 -23.30
C VAL A 248 4.22 9.58 -24.41
N MET A 249 3.56 8.69 -25.15
CA MET A 249 4.16 7.99 -26.28
C MET A 249 4.65 8.98 -27.34
N LEU A 250 3.83 9.97 -27.69
CA LEU A 250 4.11 10.94 -28.76
C LEU A 250 5.07 12.06 -28.33
N PHE A 251 4.88 12.66 -27.16
CA PHE A 251 5.57 13.90 -26.80
C PHE A 251 6.82 13.71 -25.94
N LYS A 252 6.91 12.63 -25.15
CA LYS A 252 8.05 12.44 -24.24
C LYS A 252 9.12 11.58 -24.91
N HIS A 253 10.17 12.14 -25.47
CA HIS A 253 11.30 11.32 -25.96
C HIS A 253 12.13 10.74 -24.81
N GLU A 254 12.60 9.49 -24.98
CA GLU A 254 13.50 8.82 -24.03
C GLU A 254 14.95 9.03 -24.47
N VAL A 255 15.82 9.42 -23.52
CA VAL A 255 17.25 9.60 -23.75
C VAL A 255 17.98 8.37 -23.19
N ASP A 256 18.87 7.79 -24.00
CA ASP A 256 19.50 6.50 -23.75
C ASP A 256 20.72 6.67 -22.81
N TYR A 257 20.48 6.88 -21.51
CA TYR A 257 21.50 7.27 -20.51
C TYR A 257 22.65 6.28 -20.33
N HIS A 258 22.44 5.00 -20.66
CA HIS A 258 23.48 3.96 -20.56
C HIS A 258 24.56 4.08 -21.65
N LYS A 259 24.22 4.64 -22.83
CA LYS A 259 25.24 4.95 -23.84
C LYS A 259 26.20 6.06 -23.39
N GLU A 260 25.76 6.93 -22.47
CA GLU A 260 26.57 8.05 -21.95
C GLU A 260 27.39 7.68 -20.71
N THR A 261 26.96 6.69 -19.92
CA THR A 261 27.60 6.36 -18.63
C THR A 261 28.51 5.12 -18.66
N GLY A 262 28.38 4.23 -19.64
CA GLY A 262 29.26 3.06 -19.79
C GLY A 262 29.11 2.01 -18.67
N GLU A 263 28.09 2.10 -17.81
CA GLU A 263 27.82 1.09 -16.78
C GLU A 263 27.29 -0.20 -17.42
N THR A 264 28.01 -1.30 -17.21
CA THR A 264 27.60 -2.65 -17.64
C THR A 264 26.37 -3.11 -16.87
N GLU A 265 25.29 -3.46 -17.59
CA GLU A 265 24.08 -4.02 -17.02
C GLU A 265 24.38 -5.36 -16.34
N LEU A 266 23.94 -5.54 -15.09
CA LEU A 266 23.94 -6.84 -14.43
C LEU A 266 23.00 -7.78 -15.18
N ASN A 267 23.46 -8.99 -15.45
CA ASN A 267 22.62 -9.97 -16.14
C ASN A 267 21.43 -10.38 -15.24
N ILE A 268 20.28 -10.77 -15.81
CA ILE A 268 19.07 -11.14 -15.04
C ILE A 268 19.41 -12.17 -13.95
N ILE A 269 20.17 -13.19 -14.33
CA ILE A 269 20.62 -14.28 -13.45
C ILE A 269 21.51 -13.74 -12.33
N GLU A 270 22.37 -12.77 -12.60
CA GLU A 270 23.26 -12.17 -11.61
C GLU A 270 22.47 -11.36 -10.58
N THR A 271 21.45 -10.62 -11.03
CA THR A 271 20.53 -9.89 -10.15
C THR A 271 19.79 -10.84 -9.20
N TYR A 272 19.25 -11.97 -9.70
CA TYR A 272 18.63 -12.97 -8.82
C TYR A 272 19.63 -13.65 -7.88
N LYS A 273 20.84 -13.99 -8.36
CA LYS A 273 21.90 -14.54 -7.51
C LYS A 273 22.27 -13.57 -6.37
N MET A 274 22.31 -12.28 -6.66
CA MET A 274 22.58 -11.24 -5.67
C MET A 274 21.46 -11.15 -4.63
N LEU A 275 20.20 -11.11 -5.05
CA LEU A 275 19.04 -11.15 -4.15
C LEU A 275 19.06 -12.37 -3.23
N TRP A 276 19.38 -13.54 -3.78
CA TRP A 276 19.51 -14.77 -3.01
C TRP A 276 20.66 -14.72 -1.99
N LYS A 277 21.79 -14.13 -2.38
CA LYS A 277 22.95 -13.93 -1.48
C LYS A 277 22.58 -13.01 -0.31
N ILE A 278 21.80 -11.95 -0.55
CA ILE A 278 21.30 -11.04 0.50
C ILE A 278 20.36 -11.80 1.46
N LEU A 279 19.37 -12.54 0.95
CA LEU A 279 18.46 -13.36 1.77
C LEU A 279 19.19 -14.47 2.55
N SER A 280 20.37 -14.86 2.10
CA SER A 280 21.20 -15.86 2.78
C SER A 280 21.94 -15.31 4.01
N LEU A 281 22.02 -13.99 4.17
CA LEU A 281 22.66 -13.37 5.33
C LEU A 281 21.84 -13.62 6.62
N ARG A 282 22.50 -14.07 7.68
CA ARG A 282 21.85 -14.37 8.99
C ARG A 282 21.11 -13.15 9.56
N THR A 283 21.67 -11.95 9.41
CA THR A 283 21.09 -10.67 9.82
C THR A 283 19.77 -10.40 9.08
N VAL A 284 19.80 -10.57 7.75
CA VAL A 284 18.63 -10.40 6.89
C VAL A 284 17.56 -11.43 7.20
N ARG A 285 17.89 -12.70 7.41
CA ARG A 285 16.90 -13.74 7.74
C ARG A 285 16.10 -13.41 9.00
N TRP A 286 16.77 -12.98 10.06
CA TRP A 286 16.08 -12.56 11.28
C TRP A 286 15.23 -11.32 11.07
N PHE A 287 15.71 -10.36 10.28
CA PHE A 287 14.93 -9.18 9.97
C PHE A 287 13.72 -9.49 9.08
N VAL A 288 13.87 -10.35 8.07
CA VAL A 288 12.78 -10.88 7.23
C VAL A 288 11.72 -11.55 8.09
N LEU A 289 12.11 -12.36 9.08
CA LEU A 289 11.17 -12.96 10.03
C LEU A 289 10.39 -11.89 10.79
N ILE A 290 11.03 -10.81 11.24
CA ILE A 290 10.34 -9.68 11.88
C ILE A 290 9.35 -9.05 10.91
N LEU A 291 9.76 -8.74 9.68
CA LEU A 291 8.90 -8.10 8.68
C LEU A 291 7.68 -8.94 8.31
N LEU A 292 7.84 -10.27 8.25
CA LEU A 292 6.75 -11.18 7.94
C LEU A 292 5.76 -11.37 9.09
N THR A 293 6.17 -11.18 10.35
CA THR A 293 5.36 -11.56 11.52
C THR A 293 4.92 -10.38 12.39
N CYS A 294 5.54 -9.20 12.27
CA CYS A 294 5.26 -8.08 13.16
C CYS A 294 3.84 -7.51 13.02
N LYS A 295 3.12 -7.78 11.93
CA LYS A 295 1.75 -7.27 11.74
C LYS A 295 0.67 -8.21 12.29
N ILE A 296 1.02 -9.43 12.71
CA ILE A 296 0.04 -10.42 13.23
C ILE A 296 -0.73 -9.87 14.45
N GLY A 297 -0.03 -9.13 15.32
CA GLY A 297 -0.63 -8.57 16.54
C GLY A 297 -1.74 -7.56 16.30
N SER A 298 -1.73 -6.86 15.17
CA SER A 298 -2.74 -5.86 14.79
C SER A 298 -3.59 -6.31 13.59
N ALA A 299 -3.57 -7.59 13.23
CA ALA A 299 -4.19 -8.12 12.02
C ALA A 299 -5.70 -7.82 11.94
N ALA A 300 -6.45 -8.23 12.98
CA ALA A 300 -7.89 -8.01 13.05
C ALA A 300 -8.25 -6.51 13.09
N SER A 301 -7.47 -5.72 13.83
CA SER A 301 -7.64 -4.25 13.93
C SER A 301 -7.43 -3.56 12.57
N ASP A 302 -6.39 -3.94 11.83
CA ASP A 302 -6.04 -3.31 10.56
C ASP A 302 -6.95 -3.78 9.40
N ALA A 303 -7.38 -5.04 9.40
CA ALA A 303 -8.14 -5.65 8.28
C ALA A 303 -9.66 -5.61 8.46
N VAL A 304 -10.16 -5.78 9.68
CA VAL A 304 -11.58 -6.13 9.93
C VAL A 304 -12.37 -4.97 10.52
N THR A 305 -11.76 -4.13 11.37
CA THR A 305 -12.46 -3.04 12.11
C THR A 305 -13.34 -2.18 11.20
N LYS A 306 -12.80 -1.64 10.10
CA LYS A 306 -13.55 -0.76 9.18
C LYS A 306 -14.75 -1.47 8.56
N LEU A 307 -14.60 -2.74 8.22
CA LEU A 307 -15.67 -3.54 7.64
C LEU A 307 -16.78 -3.81 8.67
N LYS A 308 -16.41 -4.09 9.93
CA LYS A 308 -17.36 -4.25 11.04
C LYS A 308 -18.13 -2.97 11.35
N LEU A 309 -17.49 -1.80 11.27
CA LEU A 309 -18.19 -0.52 11.41
C LEU A 309 -19.27 -0.34 10.34
N VAL A 310 -18.98 -0.72 9.08
CA VAL A 310 -19.98 -0.70 8.01
C VAL A 310 -21.09 -1.73 8.27
N GLN A 311 -20.72 -2.95 8.67
CA GLN A 311 -21.67 -4.02 8.98
C GLN A 311 -22.67 -3.61 10.08
N TYR A 312 -22.21 -2.84 11.08
CA TYR A 312 -23.06 -2.33 12.17
C TYR A 312 -23.76 -0.99 11.85
N GLY A 313 -23.77 -0.55 10.59
CA GLY A 313 -24.63 0.53 10.11
C GLY A 313 -23.93 1.82 9.73
N LEU A 314 -22.60 1.93 9.88
CA LEU A 314 -21.88 3.13 9.47
C LEU A 314 -21.83 3.21 7.94
N LYS A 315 -22.45 4.25 7.36
CA LYS A 315 -22.47 4.43 5.90
C LYS A 315 -21.05 4.51 5.33
N ARG A 316 -20.77 3.77 4.24
CA ARG A 316 -19.45 3.72 3.57
C ARG A 316 -18.92 5.09 3.13
N GLN A 317 -19.78 6.00 2.65
CA GLN A 317 -19.34 7.35 2.29
C GLN A 317 -18.81 8.12 3.50
N ASN A 318 -19.39 7.92 4.69
CA ASN A 318 -18.99 8.63 5.90
C ASN A 318 -17.60 8.16 6.35
N LEU A 319 -17.26 6.87 6.17
CA LEU A 319 -15.90 6.37 6.40
C LEU A 319 -14.88 7.02 5.46
N GLY A 320 -15.24 7.22 4.19
CA GLY A 320 -14.40 7.97 3.24
C GLY A 320 -14.17 9.40 3.71
N LEU A 321 -15.23 10.12 4.07
CA LEU A 321 -15.16 11.50 4.55
C LEU A 321 -14.37 11.63 5.86
N MET A 322 -14.48 10.66 6.77
CA MET A 322 -13.71 10.62 8.02
C MET A 322 -12.20 10.52 7.80
N LYS A 323 -11.74 10.07 6.62
CA LYS A 323 -10.31 10.08 6.28
C LYS A 323 -9.81 11.49 5.92
N LEU A 324 -10.66 12.39 5.43
CA LEU A 324 -10.23 13.71 4.93
C LEU A 324 -9.53 14.57 6.01
N PRO A 325 -10.05 14.70 7.24
CA PRO A 325 -9.36 15.43 8.31
C PRO A 325 -8.03 14.80 8.73
N LEU A 326 -7.80 13.52 8.41
CA LEU A 326 -6.58 12.81 8.76
C LEU A 326 -5.44 13.04 7.74
N ILE A 327 -5.72 13.58 6.56
CA ILE A 327 -4.70 13.81 5.52
C ILE A 327 -3.61 14.79 5.99
N PRO A 328 -3.92 15.96 6.59
CA PRO A 328 -2.88 16.85 7.11
C PRO A 328 -2.01 16.16 8.17
N LEU A 329 -2.63 15.37 9.05
CA LEU A 329 -1.92 14.59 10.04
C LEU A 329 -0.98 13.57 9.38
N GLN A 330 -1.45 12.88 8.34
CA GLN A 330 -0.69 11.92 7.55
C GLN A 330 0.59 12.52 6.95
N LEU A 331 0.54 13.79 6.51
CA LEU A 331 1.68 14.50 5.94
C LEU A 331 2.68 14.99 6.99
N ILE A 332 2.21 15.38 8.17
CA ILE A 332 3.05 15.96 9.23
C ILE A 332 3.73 14.87 10.07
N LEU A 333 3.01 13.76 10.35
CA LEU A 333 3.49 12.69 11.25
C LEU A 333 4.86 12.12 10.89
N PRO A 334 5.22 11.88 9.62
CA PRO A 334 6.55 11.40 9.26
C PRO A 334 7.70 12.27 9.77
N PHE A 335 7.56 13.60 9.69
CA PHE A 335 8.58 14.55 10.14
C PHE A 335 8.75 14.54 11.66
N ILE A 336 7.65 14.37 12.40
CA ILE A 336 7.67 14.27 13.86
C ILE A 336 8.35 12.96 14.27
N VAL A 337 7.88 11.83 13.74
CA VAL A 337 8.34 10.49 14.13
C VAL A 337 9.82 10.28 13.78
N THR A 338 10.27 10.74 12.62
CA THR A 338 11.67 10.59 12.19
C THR A 338 12.65 11.23 13.16
N LYS A 339 12.34 12.42 13.69
CA LYS A 339 13.19 13.14 14.65
C LYS A 339 13.58 12.29 15.87
N PHE A 340 12.67 11.45 16.35
CA PHE A 340 12.89 10.58 17.52
C PHE A 340 13.36 9.15 17.15
N SER A 341 13.21 8.76 15.88
CA SER A 341 13.42 7.37 15.41
C SER A 341 14.81 7.12 14.82
N ILE A 342 15.52 8.15 14.36
CA ILE A 342 16.78 8.00 13.60
C ILE A 342 17.91 7.34 14.40
N GLN A 343 18.01 7.61 15.71
CA GLN A 343 19.19 7.18 16.49
C GLN A 343 19.22 5.68 16.76
N ARG A 344 18.07 5.08 17.14
CA ARG A 344 17.95 3.65 17.50
C ARG A 344 16.65 3.05 16.98
N PRO A 345 16.50 2.89 15.66
CA PRO A 345 15.23 2.57 15.03
C PRO A 345 14.60 1.26 15.51
N MET A 346 15.36 0.18 15.72
CA MET A 346 14.80 -1.09 16.19
C MET A 346 14.38 -1.03 17.65
N LYS A 347 15.14 -0.30 18.49
CA LYS A 347 14.75 -0.05 19.88
C LYS A 347 13.47 0.78 19.95
N THR A 348 13.37 1.83 19.13
CA THR A 348 12.17 2.67 19.06
C THR A 348 10.98 1.88 18.55
N PHE A 349 11.15 1.06 17.50
CA PHE A 349 10.11 0.15 17.02
C PHE A 349 9.57 -0.77 18.13
N TYR A 350 10.46 -1.41 18.89
CA TYR A 350 10.06 -2.29 19.98
C TYR A 350 9.30 -1.56 21.10
N LEU A 351 9.69 -0.32 21.41
CA LEU A 351 9.05 0.48 22.46
C LEU A 351 7.69 1.04 22.02
N THR A 352 7.51 1.34 20.73
CA THR A 352 6.24 1.88 20.20
C THR A 352 5.27 0.78 19.79
N TYR A 353 5.73 -0.46 19.59
CA TYR A 353 4.87 -1.59 19.22
C TYR A 353 3.68 -1.84 20.16
N PRO A 354 3.80 -1.75 21.50
CA PRO A 354 2.65 -1.87 22.40
C PRO A 354 1.50 -0.90 22.08
N MET A 355 1.79 0.29 21.54
CA MET A 355 0.75 1.23 21.14
C MET A 355 -0.14 0.64 20.04
N ARG A 356 0.39 -0.18 19.12
CA ARG A 356 -0.43 -0.87 18.11
C ARG A 356 -1.38 -1.87 18.74
N LEU A 357 -0.92 -2.62 19.75
CA LEU A 357 -1.75 -3.61 20.44
C LEU A 357 -2.85 -2.93 21.27
N LEU A 358 -2.52 -1.82 21.93
CA LEU A 358 -3.51 -1.01 22.66
C LEU A 358 -4.58 -0.42 21.74
N VAL A 359 -4.20 0.04 20.55
CA VAL A 359 -5.17 0.49 19.54
C VAL A 359 -6.14 -0.62 19.15
N GLY A 360 -5.67 -1.88 19.03
CA GLY A 360 -6.56 -3.01 18.77
C GLY A 360 -7.64 -3.22 19.85
N ILE A 361 -7.31 -2.93 21.11
CA ILE A 361 -8.28 -2.93 22.21
C ILE A 361 -9.29 -1.78 22.04
N VAL A 362 -8.81 -0.57 21.72
CA VAL A 362 -9.66 0.61 21.48
C VAL A 362 -10.62 0.36 20.30
N ASP A 363 -10.14 -0.27 19.23
CA ASP A 363 -10.96 -0.64 18.07
C ASP A 363 -12.10 -1.58 18.47
N CYS A 364 -11.84 -2.58 19.33
CA CYS A 364 -12.89 -3.45 19.87
C CYS A 364 -13.96 -2.63 20.61
N PHE A 365 -13.56 -1.67 21.43
CA PHE A 365 -14.50 -0.80 22.15
C PHE A 365 -15.30 0.11 21.21
N ILE A 366 -14.71 0.63 20.14
CA ILE A 366 -15.42 1.44 19.15
C ILE A 366 -16.41 0.60 18.35
N VAL A 367 -16.01 -0.61 17.94
CA VAL A 367 -16.90 -1.53 17.23
C VAL A 367 -18.09 -1.93 18.12
N TRP A 368 -17.84 -2.22 19.40
CA TRP A 368 -18.92 -2.44 20.38
C TRP A 368 -19.79 -1.18 20.57
N GLY A 369 -19.16 -0.02 20.75
CA GLY A 369 -19.85 1.26 20.89
C GLY A 369 -20.74 1.61 19.69
N THR A 370 -20.36 1.19 18.47
CA THR A 370 -21.18 1.35 17.26
C THR A 370 -22.55 0.70 17.42
N THR A 371 -22.59 -0.51 18.00
CA THR A 371 -23.84 -1.25 18.20
C THR A 371 -24.78 -0.58 19.20
N GLN A 372 -24.23 0.20 20.14
CA GLN A 372 -24.96 0.91 21.17
C GLN A 372 -25.35 2.33 20.75
N ALA A 373 -24.54 2.98 19.91
CA ALA A 373 -24.70 4.37 19.51
C ALA A 373 -25.61 4.57 18.29
N ILE A 374 -26.04 3.50 17.62
CA ILE A 374 -26.93 3.58 16.48
C ILE A 374 -28.34 4.00 16.93
N ASN A 375 -28.83 5.13 16.42
CA ASN A 375 -30.20 5.56 16.69
C ASN A 375 -31.18 4.64 15.96
N THR A 376 -32.11 4.04 16.71
CA THR A 376 -33.06 3.05 16.17
C THR A 376 -34.08 3.65 15.21
N GLU A 377 -34.40 4.94 15.35
CA GLU A 377 -35.41 5.63 14.52
C GLU A 377 -34.90 5.96 13.11
N ASP A 378 -33.71 6.57 12.99
CA ASP A 378 -33.18 7.05 11.69
C ASP A 378 -32.02 6.20 11.12
N ARG A 379 -31.54 5.20 11.87
CA ARG A 379 -30.28 4.46 11.58
C ARG A 379 -29.09 5.40 11.33
N THR A 380 -29.06 6.53 12.02
CA THR A 380 -27.98 7.52 11.98
C THR A 380 -27.22 7.55 13.30
N PHE A 381 -26.02 8.15 13.27
CA PHE A 381 -25.18 8.33 14.45
C PHE A 381 -25.11 9.81 14.81
N SER A 382 -24.96 10.12 16.10
CA SER A 382 -24.72 11.48 16.56
C SER A 382 -23.39 12.04 16.03
N ALA A 383 -23.31 13.36 15.82
CA ALA A 383 -22.08 14.04 15.42
C ALA A 383 -20.91 13.77 16.38
N SER A 384 -21.18 13.66 17.69
CA SER A 384 -20.17 13.33 18.70
C SER A 384 -19.56 11.95 18.48
N TYR A 385 -20.35 10.98 18.02
CA TYR A 385 -19.88 9.64 17.69
C TYR A 385 -18.93 9.66 16.49
N TYR A 386 -19.27 10.42 15.45
CA TYR A 386 -18.38 10.60 14.29
C TYR A 386 -17.04 11.25 14.67
N VAL A 387 -17.06 12.26 15.54
CA VAL A 387 -15.82 12.88 16.06
C VAL A 387 -14.99 11.86 16.84
N LEU A 388 -15.61 11.03 17.68
CA LEU A 388 -14.93 9.97 18.42
C LEU A 388 -14.26 8.97 17.47
N VAL A 389 -14.95 8.51 16.43
CA VAL A 389 -14.39 7.58 15.42
C VAL A 389 -13.19 8.21 14.71
N VAL A 390 -13.27 9.49 14.33
CA VAL A 390 -12.15 10.22 13.71
C VAL A 390 -10.94 10.30 14.65
N LEU A 391 -11.16 10.57 15.94
CA LEU A 391 -10.08 10.60 16.93
C LEU A 391 -9.41 9.22 17.11
N VAL A 392 -10.19 8.13 17.11
CA VAL A 392 -9.63 6.78 17.17
C VAL A 392 -8.86 6.42 15.91
N PHE A 393 -9.36 6.78 14.73
CA PHE A 393 -8.60 6.60 13.48
C PHE A 393 -7.32 7.45 13.44
N ALA A 394 -7.33 8.65 14.02
CA ALA A 394 -6.12 9.46 14.19
C ALA A 394 -5.10 8.76 15.12
N LEU A 395 -5.56 8.16 16.22
CA LEU A 395 -4.72 7.37 17.13
C LEU A 395 -4.15 6.12 16.45
N GLN A 396 -4.98 5.38 15.69
CA GLN A 396 -4.55 4.24 14.90
C GLN A 396 -3.50 4.65 13.87
N MET A 397 -3.75 5.72 13.12
CA MET A 397 -2.79 6.27 12.16
C MET A 397 -1.46 6.60 12.84
N PHE A 398 -1.48 7.27 14.00
CA PHE A 398 -0.27 7.59 14.75
C PHE A 398 0.53 6.33 15.14
N ALA A 399 -0.12 5.30 15.69
CA ALA A 399 0.53 4.06 16.10
C ALA A 399 1.14 3.29 14.92
N VAL A 400 0.42 3.23 13.79
CA VAL A 400 0.91 2.60 12.55
C VAL A 400 2.11 3.37 11.99
N TYR A 401 2.08 4.70 11.99
CA TYR A 401 3.18 5.53 11.51
C TYR A 401 4.44 5.37 12.37
N CYS A 402 4.31 5.41 13.70
CA CYS A 402 5.44 5.21 14.63
C CYS A 402 6.19 3.90 14.39
N SER A 403 5.46 2.82 14.14
CA SER A 403 6.02 1.49 13.90
C SER A 403 6.54 1.30 12.47
N SER A 404 5.89 1.89 11.46
CA SER A 404 6.26 1.68 10.06
C SER A 404 7.48 2.51 9.66
N ILE A 405 7.57 3.75 10.14
CA ILE A 405 8.71 4.66 9.86
C ILE A 405 9.98 4.15 10.53
N THR A 406 9.88 3.59 11.74
CA THR A 406 11.05 3.03 12.45
C THR A 406 11.62 1.83 11.71
N ILE A 407 10.78 0.93 11.18
CA ILE A 407 11.20 -0.18 10.30
C ILE A 407 11.86 0.37 9.04
N TRP A 408 11.24 1.34 8.36
CA TRP A 408 11.80 1.95 7.14
C TRP A 408 13.16 2.62 7.38
N ALA A 409 13.29 3.36 8.48
CA ALA A 409 14.55 3.97 8.88
C ALA A 409 15.64 2.92 9.14
N PHE A 410 15.29 1.77 9.72
CA PHE A 410 16.22 0.66 9.87
C PHE A 410 16.62 0.05 8.54
N MET A 411 15.66 -0.22 7.64
CA MET A 411 15.93 -0.72 6.27
C MET A 411 16.92 0.17 5.53
N ALA A 412 16.67 1.49 5.54
CA ALA A 412 17.54 2.48 4.90
C ALA A 412 18.96 2.49 5.51
N ARG A 413 19.06 2.27 6.83
CA ARG A 413 20.35 2.25 7.56
C ARG A 413 21.17 0.99 7.28
N VAL A 414 20.53 -0.17 7.09
CA VAL A 414 21.23 -1.45 6.91
C VAL A 414 21.52 -1.81 5.46
N SER A 415 20.79 -1.23 4.51
CA SER A 415 20.97 -1.51 3.08
C SER A 415 22.35 -1.05 2.60
N ASP A 416 23.03 -1.93 1.86
CA ASP A 416 24.36 -1.66 1.33
C ASP A 416 24.30 -0.54 0.28
N PRO A 417 25.05 0.58 0.42
CA PRO A 417 25.02 1.68 -0.54
C PRO A 417 25.35 1.28 -1.99
N LEU A 418 26.16 0.24 -2.20
CA LEU A 418 26.56 -0.20 -3.53
C LEU A 418 25.44 -0.91 -4.29
N ILE A 419 24.50 -1.53 -3.57
CA ILE A 419 23.37 -2.29 -4.12
C ILE A 419 22.05 -1.85 -3.48
N GLY A 420 22.01 -0.60 -3.02
CA GLY A 420 21.01 -0.09 -2.09
C GLY A 420 19.60 -0.12 -2.66
N GLY A 421 19.45 0.16 -3.96
CA GLY A 421 18.18 0.08 -4.66
C GLY A 421 17.58 -1.33 -4.61
N THR A 422 18.34 -2.34 -5.07
CA THR A 422 17.88 -3.74 -5.07
C THR A 422 17.63 -4.28 -3.66
N TYR A 423 18.48 -3.92 -2.70
CA TYR A 423 18.34 -4.34 -1.30
C TYR A 423 17.08 -3.74 -0.65
N MET A 424 16.85 -2.43 -0.83
CA MET A 424 15.66 -1.76 -0.30
C MET A 424 14.39 -2.31 -0.91
N THR A 425 14.36 -2.52 -2.23
CA THR A 425 13.23 -3.13 -2.92
C THR A 425 12.91 -4.52 -2.36
N LEU A 426 13.94 -5.33 -2.07
CA LEU A 426 13.77 -6.63 -1.43
C LEU A 426 13.11 -6.53 -0.05
N LEU A 427 13.62 -5.67 0.83
CA LEU A 427 13.07 -5.52 2.17
C LEU A 427 11.63 -4.96 2.15
N ASN A 428 11.34 -4.03 1.25
CA ASN A 428 10.01 -3.49 1.05
C ASN A 428 9.03 -4.57 0.55
N THR A 429 9.46 -5.39 -0.39
CA THR A 429 8.71 -6.54 -0.91
C THR A 429 8.33 -7.48 0.24
N VAL A 430 9.30 -7.87 1.07
CA VAL A 430 9.05 -8.73 2.25
C VAL A 430 8.12 -8.07 3.26
N SER A 431 8.26 -6.78 3.53
CA SER A 431 7.39 -6.01 4.45
C SER A 431 5.95 -5.90 3.95
N ASN A 432 5.76 -5.80 2.63
CA ASN A 432 4.46 -5.79 1.98
C ASN A 432 3.81 -7.17 2.07
N ILE A 433 4.55 -8.24 1.76
CA ILE A 433 4.10 -9.64 1.96
C ILE A 433 3.63 -9.82 3.40
N GLY A 434 4.45 -9.41 4.38
CA GLY A 434 4.14 -9.47 5.80
C GLY A 434 2.85 -8.75 6.22
N GLY A 435 2.36 -7.79 5.44
CA GLY A 435 1.06 -7.18 5.64
C GLY A 435 -0.07 -7.91 4.95
N THR A 436 0.12 -8.24 3.66
CA THR A 436 -0.94 -8.81 2.83
C THR A 436 -1.38 -10.19 3.30
N TRP A 437 -0.45 -11.10 3.63
CA TRP A 437 -0.83 -12.44 4.09
C TRP A 437 -1.58 -12.40 5.43
N VAL A 438 -1.16 -11.51 6.33
CA VAL A 438 -1.78 -11.34 7.66
C VAL A 438 -3.22 -10.83 7.52
N GLN A 439 -3.46 -9.89 6.61
CA GLN A 439 -4.81 -9.38 6.33
C GLN A 439 -5.73 -10.43 5.72
N THR A 440 -5.24 -11.22 4.75
CA THR A 440 -5.99 -12.34 4.17
C THR A 440 -6.39 -13.36 5.22
N VAL A 441 -5.44 -13.75 6.07
CA VAL A 441 -5.70 -14.70 7.16
C VAL A 441 -6.73 -14.14 8.14
N ALA A 442 -6.57 -12.89 8.57
CA ALA A 442 -7.52 -12.26 9.49
C ALA A 442 -8.96 -12.30 8.96
N LEU A 443 -9.19 -11.80 7.74
CA LEU A 443 -10.51 -11.82 7.10
C LEU A 443 -11.13 -13.22 7.02
N TYR A 444 -10.31 -14.25 6.77
CA TYR A 444 -10.79 -15.62 6.69
C TYR A 444 -11.24 -16.17 8.06
N PHE A 445 -10.52 -15.83 9.13
CA PHE A 445 -10.79 -16.34 10.48
C PHE A 445 -12.01 -15.69 11.15
N VAL A 446 -12.39 -14.46 10.79
CA VAL A 446 -13.60 -13.79 11.33
C VAL A 446 -14.84 -14.68 11.24
N ASP A 447 -15.10 -15.25 10.07
CA ASP A 447 -16.28 -16.10 9.85
C ASP A 447 -16.14 -17.47 10.54
N LEU A 448 -14.93 -18.04 10.57
CA LEU A 448 -14.67 -19.32 11.24
C LEU A 448 -14.81 -19.24 12.76
N LEU A 449 -14.50 -18.08 13.34
CA LEU A 449 -14.57 -17.81 14.77
C LEU A 449 -15.94 -17.24 15.19
N SER A 450 -16.88 -17.08 14.25
CA SER A 450 -18.23 -16.61 14.53
C SER A 450 -19.18 -17.77 14.81
N PHE A 451 -19.75 -17.82 16.02
CA PHE A 451 -20.62 -18.90 16.48
C PHE A 451 -21.97 -18.37 16.96
N GLN A 452 -23.05 -19.11 16.71
CA GLN A 452 -24.39 -18.80 17.21
C GLN A 452 -24.92 -19.98 18.00
N TRP A 453 -25.64 -19.68 19.09
CA TRP A 453 -26.34 -20.72 19.84
C TRP A 453 -27.54 -21.25 19.02
N CYS A 454 -27.56 -22.56 18.75
CA CYS A 454 -28.63 -23.22 18.02
C CYS A 454 -29.51 -24.04 18.98
N PRO A 455 -30.76 -23.62 19.27
CA PRO A 455 -31.63 -24.29 20.23
C PRO A 455 -31.92 -25.76 19.87
N GLU A 456 -32.00 -26.07 18.58
CA GLU A 456 -32.35 -27.42 18.07
C GLU A 456 -31.26 -28.48 18.35
N ASN A 457 -30.01 -28.05 18.53
CA ASN A 457 -28.86 -28.95 18.64
C ASN A 457 -28.24 -29.00 20.05
N GLY A 458 -28.61 -28.06 20.95
CA GLY A 458 -28.04 -27.99 22.31
C GLY A 458 -26.55 -27.61 22.37
N TYR A 459 -25.94 -27.16 21.27
CA TYR A 459 -24.55 -26.69 21.18
C TYR A 459 -24.41 -25.46 20.26
N PHE A 460 -23.28 -24.76 20.35
CA PHE A 460 -22.93 -23.65 19.46
C PHE A 460 -22.60 -24.16 18.05
N CYS A 461 -23.27 -23.62 17.03
CA CYS A 461 -23.01 -23.95 15.63
C CYS A 461 -22.24 -22.80 14.95
N VAL A 462 -21.43 -23.15 13.95
CA VAL A 462 -20.79 -22.18 13.06
C VAL A 462 -21.87 -21.50 12.22
N VAL A 463 -21.88 -20.17 12.21
CA VAL A 463 -22.84 -19.40 11.41
C VAL A 463 -22.43 -19.47 9.95
N LYS A 464 -23.07 -20.35 9.16
CA LYS A 464 -22.93 -20.32 7.70
C LYS A 464 -23.68 -19.08 7.18
N ASN A 465 -22.94 -17.99 6.96
CA ASN A 465 -23.38 -16.63 6.56
C ASN A 465 -23.76 -15.67 7.71
N ALA A 466 -22.77 -15.27 8.52
CA ALA A 466 -22.88 -14.25 9.57
C ALA A 466 -23.22 -12.82 9.07
N THR A 467 -23.43 -12.62 7.77
CA THR A 467 -23.84 -11.33 7.19
C THR A 467 -25.35 -11.10 7.23
N ALA A 468 -26.14 -12.14 7.53
CA ALA A 468 -27.56 -12.00 7.82
C ALA A 468 -27.76 -11.69 9.31
N VAL A 469 -27.39 -10.48 9.73
CA VAL A 469 -28.15 -9.83 10.81
C VAL A 469 -29.53 -9.55 10.22
N ASN A 470 -30.38 -10.57 10.17
CA ASN A 470 -31.79 -10.41 9.83
C ASN A 470 -32.45 -9.67 10.99
N MET A 471 -32.40 -8.34 10.95
CA MET A 471 -33.50 -7.50 11.42
C MET A 471 -34.64 -7.49 10.36
N THR A 472 -35.02 -8.67 9.88
CA THR A 472 -36.28 -8.89 9.19
C THR A 472 -37.06 -9.90 10.01
N LEU A 473 -37.76 -9.37 11.01
CA LEU A 473 -38.95 -10.00 11.56
C LEU A 473 -39.90 -10.23 10.38
N THR A 474 -39.95 -11.45 9.85
CA THR A 474 -41.22 -11.95 9.29
C THR A 474 -41.37 -13.45 9.28
N ASN A 475 -40.33 -14.30 9.41
CA ASN A 475 -40.54 -15.76 9.46
C ASN A 475 -39.41 -16.57 10.14
N VAL A 476 -38.76 -16.02 11.16
CA VAL A 476 -37.90 -16.78 12.07
C VAL A 476 -38.62 -16.83 13.41
N THR A 477 -38.81 -18.03 13.96
CA THR A 477 -39.41 -18.20 15.29
C THR A 477 -38.66 -17.31 16.28
N VAL A 478 -39.41 -16.63 17.16
CA VAL A 478 -38.91 -15.57 18.07
C VAL A 478 -37.71 -16.03 18.93
N ASP A 479 -37.50 -17.34 19.08
CA ASP A 479 -36.38 -17.96 19.79
C ASP A 479 -35.07 -18.06 18.98
N GLN A 480 -35.10 -18.15 17.64
CA GLN A 480 -33.90 -18.16 16.80
C GLN A 480 -33.32 -16.75 16.56
N ALA A 481 -34.15 -15.70 16.68
CA ALA A 481 -33.71 -14.30 16.54
C ALA A 481 -33.04 -13.72 17.80
N ARG A 482 -33.06 -14.46 18.93
CA ARG A 482 -32.54 -14.04 20.24
C ARG A 482 -31.36 -14.88 20.75
N SER A 483 -30.86 -15.82 19.95
CA SER A 483 -29.74 -16.63 20.39
C SER A 483 -28.45 -15.79 20.45
N PRO A 484 -27.65 -15.90 21.54
CA PRO A 484 -26.41 -15.14 21.67
C PRO A 484 -25.46 -15.51 20.51
N ILE A 485 -25.01 -14.48 19.79
CA ILE A 485 -24.01 -14.58 18.73
C ILE A 485 -22.67 -14.13 19.32
N VAL A 486 -21.68 -14.99 19.23
CA VAL A 486 -20.28 -14.63 19.48
C VAL A 486 -19.70 -14.17 18.15
N ASP A 487 -19.43 -12.87 18.03
CA ASP A 487 -18.80 -12.31 16.83
C ASP A 487 -17.31 -12.64 16.83
N GLY A 488 -16.86 -13.34 15.78
CA GLY A 488 -15.49 -13.79 15.62
C GLY A 488 -14.46 -12.65 15.64
N TYR A 489 -14.86 -11.41 15.30
CA TYR A 489 -13.97 -10.26 15.37
C TYR A 489 -13.38 -10.01 16.76
N TYR A 490 -14.18 -10.14 17.83
CA TYR A 490 -13.67 -9.91 19.19
C TYR A 490 -12.76 -11.05 19.65
N VAL A 491 -13.12 -12.29 19.30
CA VAL A 491 -12.32 -13.49 19.61
C VAL A 491 -10.98 -13.40 18.89
N GLU A 492 -11.00 -13.11 17.60
CA GLU A 492 -9.81 -12.96 16.76
C GLU A 492 -8.95 -11.79 17.23
N SER A 493 -9.53 -10.63 17.54
CA SER A 493 -8.77 -9.48 18.04
C SER A 493 -8.03 -9.80 19.33
N MET A 494 -8.67 -10.52 20.27
CA MET A 494 -8.02 -10.99 21.48
C MET A 494 -6.86 -11.96 21.18
N ILE A 495 -7.08 -12.93 20.29
CA ILE A 495 -6.05 -13.89 19.86
C ILE A 495 -4.86 -13.15 19.22
N CYS A 496 -5.11 -12.21 18.30
CA CYS A 496 -4.10 -11.38 17.67
C CYS A 496 -3.28 -10.60 18.71
N ILE A 497 -3.95 -9.91 19.65
CA ILE A 497 -3.27 -9.14 20.69
C ILE A 497 -2.39 -10.05 21.56
N LEU A 498 -2.88 -11.20 21.99
CA LEU A 498 -2.11 -12.17 22.77
C LEU A 498 -0.90 -12.71 22.00
N ILE A 499 -1.07 -13.04 20.72
CA ILE A 499 0.04 -13.43 19.82
C ILE A 499 1.03 -12.27 19.70
N GLY A 500 0.57 -11.03 19.58
CA GLY A 500 1.40 -9.83 19.52
C GLY A 500 2.24 -9.63 20.78
N ILE A 501 1.64 -9.79 21.96
CA ILE A 501 2.34 -9.73 23.25
C ILE A 501 3.40 -10.83 23.33
N PHE A 502 3.03 -12.07 23.01
CA PHE A 502 3.96 -13.19 23.01
C PHE A 502 5.11 -13.00 22.02
N TRP A 503 4.81 -12.51 20.82
CA TRP A 503 5.77 -12.18 19.78
C TRP A 503 6.78 -11.12 20.25
N MET A 504 6.32 -10.09 20.97
CA MET A 504 7.21 -9.09 21.57
C MET A 504 8.19 -9.70 22.57
N LEU A 505 7.77 -10.71 23.34
CA LEU A 505 8.66 -11.37 24.30
C LEU A 505 9.73 -12.19 23.57
N LEU A 506 9.33 -12.92 22.52
CA LEU A 506 10.24 -13.75 21.71
C LEU A 506 11.29 -12.92 20.98
N ILE A 507 10.90 -11.80 20.37
CA ILE A 507 11.79 -11.04 19.49
C ILE A 507 12.70 -10.06 20.23
N ARG A 508 12.48 -9.83 21.53
CA ARG A 508 13.19 -8.82 22.34
C ARG A 508 14.71 -8.91 22.21
N ASN A 509 15.28 -10.10 22.33
CA ASN A 509 16.72 -10.31 22.24
C ASN A 509 17.23 -10.13 20.80
N ASN A 510 16.44 -10.53 19.82
CA ASN A 510 16.79 -10.43 18.41
C ASN A 510 16.78 -8.97 17.93
N VAL A 511 15.81 -8.16 18.38
CA VAL A 511 15.77 -6.71 18.11
C VAL A 511 17.02 -6.02 18.67
N LYS A 512 17.38 -6.32 19.92
CA LYS A 512 18.61 -5.77 20.54
C LYS A 512 19.86 -6.19 19.78
N TRP A 513 19.93 -7.46 19.39
CA TRP A 513 21.03 -7.99 18.60
C TRP A 513 21.12 -7.28 17.24
N LEU A 514 20.04 -7.22 16.47
CA LEU A 514 19.99 -6.56 15.16
C LEU A 514 20.43 -5.10 15.20
N GLU A 515 20.05 -4.34 16.25
CA GLU A 515 20.49 -2.95 16.45
C GLU A 515 22.00 -2.84 16.73
N SER A 516 22.57 -3.83 17.43
CA SER A 516 23.99 -3.85 17.82
C SER A 516 24.94 -4.37 16.73
N VAL A 517 24.42 -5.07 15.72
CA VAL A 517 25.23 -5.74 14.71
C VAL A 517 25.99 -4.73 13.82
N PRO A 518 27.31 -4.91 13.61
CA PRO A 518 28.10 -4.07 12.71
C PRO A 518 27.56 -4.11 11.26
N ARG A 519 27.64 -2.96 10.58
CA ARG A 519 27.17 -2.82 9.18
C ARG A 519 27.83 -3.77 8.19
N SER A 520 29.05 -4.23 8.46
CA SER A 520 29.76 -5.20 7.60
C SER A 520 29.03 -6.54 7.45
N LEU A 521 28.25 -6.96 8.46
CA LEU A 521 27.47 -8.21 8.43
C LEU A 521 26.13 -8.08 7.69
N TRP A 522 25.78 -6.87 7.25
CA TRP A 522 24.62 -6.60 6.40
C TRP A 522 24.97 -6.53 4.92
N ARG A 523 26.27 -6.57 4.60
CA ARG A 523 26.80 -6.46 3.24
C ARG A 523 27.20 -7.81 2.69
N CYS A 524 26.92 -8.03 1.41
CA CYS A 524 27.47 -9.16 0.69
C CYS A 524 28.98 -8.96 0.55
N LYS A 525 29.80 -9.87 1.09
CA LYS A 525 31.23 -9.92 0.73
C LYS A 525 31.30 -10.16 -0.78
N LYS A 526 32.06 -9.34 -1.52
CA LYS A 526 32.26 -9.54 -2.96
C LYS A 526 32.72 -10.97 -3.21
#